data_AF-A0A9E3LR60-F1
#
_entry.id   AF-A0A9E3LR60-F1
#
_cell.length_a   1.000
_cell.length_b   1.000
_cell.length_c   1.000
_cell.angle_alpha   90.00
_cell.angle_beta   90.00
_cell.angle_gamma   90.00
#
_symmetry.space_group_name_H-M   'P 1'
#
loop_
_entity.id
_entity.type
_entity.pdbx_description
1 polymer ?
#
loop_
_entity_poly.entity_id
_entity_poly.type
_entity_poly.pdbx_seq_one_letter_code
_entity_poly.pdbx_strand_id
1 'polypeptide(L)'
;MTTIFYALCAWAMIILLLWSICLTLKKGINHLHKLHQIPCHACEYFTNDYRLKCTVNPKKACSEYAIGCIDFEPKTAACNACQKGRNWKLVQYD
;
A
#
# COMPACT_ATOMS: atom_id res chain seq x y z
N MET A 1 -21.60 40.20 28.87
CA MET A 1 -20.21 40.33 28.40
C MET A 1 -19.44 39.02 28.57
N THR A 2 -19.31 38.48 29.78
CA THR A 2 -18.55 37.23 30.08
C THR A 2 -19.03 35.97 29.34
N THR A 3 -20.34 35.81 29.16
CA THR A 3 -20.94 34.66 28.46
C THR A 3 -20.58 34.59 26.98
N ILE A 4 -20.46 35.74 26.32
CA ILE A 4 -20.08 35.83 24.91
C ILE A 4 -18.62 35.41 24.73
N PHE A 5 -17.72 35.87 25.62
CA PHE A 5 -16.32 35.44 25.60
C PHE A 5 -16.18 33.92 25.77
N TYR A 6 -16.94 33.30 26.67
CA TYR A 6 -16.91 31.86 26.88
C TYR A 6 -17.41 31.07 25.65
N ALA A 7 -18.50 31.52 25.02
CA ALA A 7 -19.02 30.89 23.81
C ALA A 7 -18.01 30.95 22.67
N LEU A 8 -17.36 32.09 22.44
CA LEU A 8 -16.34 32.24 21.39
C LEU A 8 -15.15 31.31 21.61
N CYS A 9 -14.66 31.18 22.84
CA CYS A 9 -13.58 30.26 23.18
C CYS A 9 -13.98 28.80 22.95
N ALA A 10 -15.19 28.39 23.35
CA ALA A 10 -15.67 27.02 23.15
C ALA A 10 -15.75 26.68 21.65
N TRP A 11 -16.29 27.58 20.83
CA TRP A 11 -16.34 27.41 19.38
C TRP A 11 -14.94 27.35 18.74
N ALA A 12 -14.02 28.21 19.17
CA ALA A 12 -12.64 28.18 18.69
C ALA A 12 -11.97 26.82 18.98
N MET A 13 -12.15 26.28 20.18
CA MET A 13 -11.62 24.97 20.56
C MET A 13 -12.21 23.85 19.71
N ILE A 14 -13.53 23.88 19.47
CA ILE A 14 -14.21 22.91 18.60
C ILE A 14 -13.65 22.98 17.17
N ILE A 15 -13.54 24.18 16.60
CA ILE A 15 -13.00 24.37 15.23
C ILE A 15 -11.56 23.86 15.14
N LEU A 16 -10.70 24.17 16.12
CA LEU A 16 -9.33 23.67 16.17
C LEU A 16 -9.26 22.14 16.27
N LEU A 17 -10.15 21.53 17.05
CA LEU A 17 -10.24 20.09 17.17
C LEU A 17 -10.65 19.44 15.82
N LEU A 18 -11.71 19.95 15.19
CA LEU A 18 -12.13 19.47 13.86
C LEU A 18 -11.03 19.63 12.82
N TRP A 19 -10.35 20.78 12.81
CA TRP A 19 -9.25 21.04 11.88
C TRP A 19 -8.11 20.04 12.06
N SER A 20 -7.74 19.75 13.31
CA SER A 20 -6.68 18.78 13.64
C SER A 20 -7.04 17.37 13.19
N ILE A 21 -8.30 16.96 13.38
CA ILE A 21 -8.81 15.66 12.93
C ILE A 21 -8.78 15.60 11.39
N CYS A 22 -9.31 16.61 10.70
CA CYS A 22 -9.31 16.67 9.24
C CYS A 22 -7.88 16.63 8.66
N LEU A 23 -6.94 17.37 9.24
CA LEU A 23 -5.54 17.33 8.82
C LEU A 23 -4.93 15.94 8.98
N THR A 24 -5.21 15.26 10.09
CA THR A 24 -4.72 13.90 10.37
C THR A 24 -5.31 12.89 9.39
N LEU A 25 -6.62 12.97 9.12
CA LEU A 25 -7.30 12.12 8.15
C LEU A 25 -6.75 12.33 6.73
N LYS A 26 -6.55 13.58 6.30
CA LYS A 26 -5.96 13.89 4.98
C LYS A 26 -4.55 13.32 4.85
N LYS A 27 -3.73 13.38 5.90
CA LYS A 27 -2.40 12.76 5.93
C LYS A 27 -2.49 11.23 5.83
N GLY A 28 -3.43 10.62 6.56
CA GLY A 28 -3.70 9.19 6.50
C GLY A 28 -4.12 8.72 5.11
N ILE A 29 -5.06 9.41 4.47
CA ILE A 29 -5.52 9.10 3.11
C ILE A 29 -4.39 9.23 2.10
N ASN A 30 -3.57 10.27 2.18
CA ASN A 30 -2.42 10.43 1.29
C ASN A 30 -1.37 9.32 1.49
N HIS A 31 -1.18 8.87 2.74
CA HIS A 31 -0.32 7.73 3.04
C HIS A 31 -0.88 6.41 2.48
N LEU A 32 -2.19 6.18 2.62
CA LEU A 32 -2.86 5.02 2.01
C LEU A 32 -2.76 5.05 0.48
N HIS A 33 -2.92 6.22 -0.14
CA HIS A 33 -2.78 6.39 -1.57
C HIS A 33 -1.35 6.06 -2.03
N LYS A 34 -0.33 6.55 -1.31
CA LYS A 34 1.07 6.16 -1.55
C LYS A 34 1.30 4.65 -1.42
N LEU A 35 0.65 3.99 -0.45
CA LEU A 35 0.77 2.54 -0.27
C LEU A 35 0.11 1.76 -1.42
N HIS A 36 -1.05 2.23 -1.91
CA HIS A 36 -1.74 1.63 -3.06
C HIS A 36 -0.98 1.86 -4.38
N GLN A 37 -0.19 2.92 -4.49
CA GLN A 37 0.68 3.18 -5.64
C GLN A 37 1.86 2.21 -5.76
N ILE A 38 2.12 1.36 -4.76
CA ILE A 38 3.23 0.42 -4.78
C ILE A 38 2.86 -0.81 -5.61
N PRO A 39 3.50 -1.06 -6.77
CA PRO A 39 3.11 -2.13 -7.68
C PRO A 39 3.64 -3.51 -7.25
N CYS A 40 4.35 -3.64 -6.11
CA CYS A 40 5.02 -4.88 -5.69
C CYS A 40 4.08 -6.10 -5.64
N HIS A 41 2.82 -5.95 -5.22
CA HIS A 41 1.89 -7.07 -5.15
C HIS A 41 1.56 -7.66 -6.53
N ALA A 42 1.66 -6.86 -7.58
CA ALA A 42 1.42 -7.26 -8.96
C ALA A 42 2.70 -7.75 -9.69
N CYS A 43 3.85 -7.80 -9.00
CA CYS A 43 5.13 -8.20 -9.59
C CYS A 43 5.37 -9.72 -9.48
N GLU A 44 5.92 -10.35 -10.51
CA GLU A 44 6.22 -11.79 -10.54
C GLU A 44 7.20 -12.23 -9.44
N TYR A 45 8.17 -11.38 -9.11
CA TYR A 45 9.21 -11.65 -8.11
C TYR A 45 8.76 -11.48 -6.64
N PHE A 46 7.48 -11.19 -6.41
CA PHE A 46 6.92 -10.99 -5.08
C PHE A 46 6.51 -12.33 -4.43
N THR A 47 7.31 -12.78 -3.46
CA THR A 47 7.16 -14.06 -2.76
C THR A 47 6.28 -13.98 -1.51
N ASN A 48 5.83 -12.78 -1.11
CA ASN A 48 4.99 -12.54 0.09
C ASN A 48 5.54 -13.13 1.41
N ASP A 49 6.83 -13.46 1.47
CA ASP A 49 7.48 -13.96 2.68
C ASP A 49 8.01 -12.80 3.53
N TYR A 50 7.83 -12.89 4.85
CA TYR A 50 8.28 -11.85 5.79
C TYR A 50 9.80 -11.61 5.72
N ARG A 51 10.57 -12.68 5.47
CA ARG A 51 12.04 -12.63 5.37
C ARG A 51 12.54 -12.21 3.99
N LEU A 52 11.77 -12.48 2.94
CA LEU A 52 12.14 -12.18 1.56
C LEU A 52 10.88 -11.70 0.82
N LYS A 53 10.64 -10.39 0.85
CA LYS A 53 9.48 -9.77 0.21
C LYS A 53 9.59 -9.77 -1.32
N CYS A 54 10.79 -9.57 -1.84
CA CYS A 54 11.13 -9.60 -3.26
C CYS A 54 12.47 -10.33 -3.42
N THR A 55 12.60 -11.17 -4.46
CA THR A 55 13.82 -11.94 -4.73
C THR A 55 14.96 -11.07 -5.28
N VAL A 56 14.65 -10.02 -6.05
CA VAL A 56 15.64 -9.13 -6.66
C VAL A 56 16.13 -8.08 -5.66
N ASN A 57 15.19 -7.39 -5.00
CA ASN A 57 15.49 -6.24 -4.14
C ASN A 57 14.74 -6.34 -2.80
N PRO A 58 15.17 -7.23 -1.87
CA PRO A 58 14.45 -7.50 -0.63
C PRO A 58 14.37 -6.29 0.32
N LYS A 59 15.32 -5.36 0.26
CA LYS A 59 15.36 -4.15 1.10
C LYS A 59 14.42 -3.04 0.63
N LYS A 60 14.08 -3.00 -0.66
CA LYS A 60 13.27 -1.92 -1.28
C LYS A 60 11.80 -2.31 -1.46
N ALA A 61 11.47 -3.60 -1.35
CA ALA A 61 10.12 -4.12 -1.54
C ALA A 61 9.09 -3.50 -0.57
N CYS A 62 7.88 -3.24 -1.07
CA CYS A 62 6.75 -2.70 -0.31
C CYS A 62 7.03 -1.34 0.37
N SER A 63 7.94 -0.54 -0.20
CA SER A 63 8.26 0.81 0.26
C SER A 63 7.96 1.83 -0.85
N GLU A 64 7.94 3.12 -0.50
CA GLU A 64 7.77 4.20 -1.49
C GLU A 64 8.87 4.23 -2.55
N TYR A 65 10.04 3.64 -2.27
CA TYR A 65 11.13 3.48 -3.25
C TYR A 65 10.83 2.45 -4.35
N ALA A 66 9.81 1.60 -4.15
CA ALA A 66 9.38 0.63 -5.16
C ALA A 66 8.35 1.21 -6.14
N ILE A 67 7.90 2.46 -5.94
CA ILE A 67 7.08 3.18 -6.90
C ILE A 67 7.95 3.45 -8.13
N GLY A 68 7.64 2.81 -9.27
CA GLY A 68 8.46 2.90 -10.48
C GLY A 68 9.70 1.99 -10.46
N CYS A 69 9.65 0.86 -9.76
CA CYS A 69 10.72 -0.15 -9.78
C CYS A 69 11.09 -0.54 -11.23
N ILE A 70 12.38 -0.48 -11.56
CA ILE A 70 12.92 -0.81 -12.90
C ILE A 70 12.76 -2.31 -13.20
N ASP A 71 12.93 -3.15 -12.18
CA ASP A 71 12.79 -4.60 -12.27
C ASP A 71 11.33 -5.08 -12.20
N PHE A 72 10.36 -4.17 -12.38
CA PHE A 72 8.95 -4.51 -12.29
C PHE A 72 8.51 -5.33 -13.51
N GLU A 73 8.21 -6.60 -13.28
CA GLU A 73 7.61 -7.49 -14.27
C GLU A 73 6.18 -7.84 -13.83
N PRO A 74 5.14 -7.50 -14.61
CA PRO A 74 3.76 -7.79 -14.22
C PRO A 74 3.51 -9.30 -14.17
N LYS A 75 2.75 -9.75 -13.17
CA LYS A 75 2.22 -11.13 -13.08
C LYS A 75 1.36 -11.43 -14.30
N THR A 76 1.96 -11.92 -15.36
CA THR A 76 1.23 -12.43 -16.51
C THR A 76 0.60 -13.77 -16.13
N ALA A 77 -0.67 -14.00 -16.53
CA ALA A 77 -1.35 -15.28 -16.31
C ALA A 77 -0.64 -16.47 -16.99
N ALA A 78 0.33 -16.18 -17.85
CA ALA A 78 1.15 -17.12 -18.58
C ALA A 78 2.63 -16.68 -18.61
N CYS A 79 3.29 -16.55 -17.45
CA CYS A 79 4.73 -16.75 -17.46
C CYS A 79 5.00 -18.26 -17.64
N ASN A 80 5.79 -18.61 -18.66
CA ASN A 80 6.12 -20.00 -18.98
C ASN A 80 6.88 -20.70 -17.82
N ALA A 81 7.46 -19.93 -16.89
CA ALA A 81 8.15 -20.44 -15.70
C ALA A 81 7.18 -20.94 -14.60
N CYS A 82 6.04 -20.29 -14.34
CA CYS A 82 5.06 -20.76 -13.34
C CYS A 82 4.15 -21.90 -13.80
N GLN A 83 4.11 -22.28 -15.08
CA GLN A 83 3.41 -23.52 -15.46
C GLN A 83 4.09 -24.76 -14.85
N LYS A 84 5.41 -24.72 -14.68
CA LYS A 84 6.20 -25.89 -14.29
C LYS A 84 5.92 -26.39 -12.87
N GLY A 85 5.40 -25.53 -11.98
CA GLY A 85 4.97 -25.90 -10.62
C GLY A 85 3.49 -26.26 -10.48
N ARG A 86 2.63 -25.90 -11.44
CA ARG A 86 1.19 -26.25 -11.46
C ARG A 86 0.88 -27.46 -12.34
N ASN A 87 1.87 -28.03 -13.03
CA ASN A 87 1.70 -29.15 -13.95
C ASN A 87 1.28 -30.48 -13.28
N TRP A 88 1.24 -30.57 -11.95
CA TRP A 88 0.69 -31.77 -11.27
C TRP A 88 -0.84 -31.89 -11.36
N LYS A 89 -1.56 -30.90 -11.90
CA LYS A 89 -3.03 -30.92 -11.97
C LYS A 89 -3.65 -31.14 -13.35
N LEU A 90 -2.89 -31.27 -14.44
CA LEU A 90 -3.50 -31.29 -15.79
C LEU A 90 -2.91 -32.30 -16.79
N VAL A 91 -2.28 -33.40 -16.37
CA VAL A 91 -2.14 -34.60 -17.24
C VAL A 91 -2.25 -35.87 -16.40
N GLN A 92 -3.50 -36.25 -16.12
CA GLN A 92 -3.92 -37.63 -15.92
C GLN A 92 -4.77 -37.97 -17.15
N TYR A 93 -4.17 -38.53 -18.21
CA TYR A 93 -4.75 -39.54 -19.12
C TYR A 93 -3.77 -39.88 -20.26
N ASP A 94 -3.59 -41.20 -20.47
CA ASP A 94 -2.80 -41.98 -21.45
C ASP A 94 -1.26 -41.99 -21.34
#